data_AF-A0A958PEN4-F1
#
_entry.id   AF-A0A958PEN4-F1
#
_cell.length_a   1.000
_cell.length_b   1.000
_cell.length_c   1.000
_cell.angle_alpha   90.00
_cell.angle_beta   90.00
_cell.angle_gamma   90.00
#
_symmetry.space_group_name_H-M   'P 1'
#
loop_
_entity.id
_entity.type
_entity.pdbx_description
1 polymer ?
#
loop_
_entity_poly.entity_id
_entity_poly.type
_entity_poly.pdbx_seq_one_letter_code
_entity_poly.pdbx_strand_id
1 'polypeptide(L)' 'MDPKKKQPIVCYCNAVTQDVIENAIKNGAHTLDDIYDSTYAGVGPCGGSCRPYLEMLLKSYLETQSFPDRVRPKRK' A
#
# COMPACT_ATOMS: atom_id res chain seq x y z
N MET A 1 5.70 21.15 -6.23
CA MET A 1 5.04 20.04 -6.98
C MET A 1 6.15 19.09 -7.41
N ASP A 2 6.48 18.16 -6.53
CA ASP A 2 7.67 17.32 -6.61
C ASP A 2 7.65 16.40 -7.84
N PRO A 3 8.79 16.20 -8.52
CA PRO A 3 8.86 15.54 -9.81
C PRO A 3 8.51 14.05 -9.66
N LYS A 4 7.27 13.70 -10.01
CA LYS A 4 6.75 12.37 -10.34
C LYS A 4 7.58 11.18 -9.78
N LYS A 5 7.56 10.97 -8.46
CA LYS A 5 7.97 9.69 -7.86
C LYS A 5 6.97 8.63 -8.36
N LYS A 6 7.38 7.78 -9.30
CA LYS A 6 6.58 6.62 -9.72
C LYS A 6 6.47 5.67 -8.52
N GLN A 7 5.28 5.59 -7.92
CA GLN A 7 5.06 4.76 -6.75
C GLN A 7 5.20 3.27 -7.13
N PRO A 8 5.97 2.47 -6.39
CA PRO A 8 6.21 1.08 -6.80
C PRO A 8 4.96 0.20 -6.69
N ILE A 9 4.98 -0.94 -7.36
CA ILE A 9 3.96 -1.98 -7.21
C ILE A 9 4.09 -2.61 -5.81
N VAL A 10 2.96 -2.83 -5.16
CA VAL A 10 2.84 -3.49 -3.85
C VAL A 10 2.20 -4.86 -4.03
N CYS A 11 1.09 -4.94 -4.76
CA CYS A 11 0.45 -6.20 -5.11
C CYS A 11 0.78 -6.55 -6.56
N TYR A 12 1.70 -7.48 -6.77
CA TYR A 12 2.15 -7.84 -8.12
C TYR A 12 1.10 -8.62 -8.92
N CYS A 13 0.35 -9.52 -8.27
CA CYS A 13 -0.68 -10.33 -8.96
C CYS A 13 -1.86 -9.49 -9.45
N ASN A 14 -2.25 -8.45 -8.71
CA ASN A 14 -3.34 -7.54 -9.06
C ASN A 14 -2.84 -6.19 -9.58
N ALA A 15 -1.54 -6.06 -9.86
CA ALA A 15 -0.88 -4.85 -10.37
C ALA A 15 -1.18 -3.56 -9.58
N VAL A 16 -1.37 -3.65 -8.26
CA VAL A 16 -1.72 -2.50 -7.39
C VAL A 16 -0.45 -1.78 -6.93
N THR A 17 -0.39 -0.46 -7.14
CA THR A 17 0.71 0.40 -6.67
C THR A 17 0.45 0.93 -5.26
N GLN A 18 1.50 1.42 -4.60
CA GLN A 18 1.35 2.07 -3.29
C GLN A 18 0.47 3.31 -3.36
N ASP A 19 0.52 4.08 -4.45
CA ASP A 19 -0.34 5.25 -4.63
C ASP A 19 -1.83 4.91 -4.47
N VAL A 20 -2.25 3.79 -5.09
CA VAL A 20 -3.64 3.31 -5.01
C VAL A 20 -4.02 2.96 -3.58
N ILE A 21 -3.12 2.31 -2.84
CA ILE A 21 -3.34 1.93 -1.43
C ILE A 21 -3.37 3.18 -0.54
N GLU A 22 -2.44 4.12 -0.72
CA GLU A 22 -2.42 5.38 0.03
C GLU A 22 -3.68 6.20 -0.21
N ASN A 23 -4.15 6.26 -1.46
CA ASN A 23 -5.39 6.95 -1.80
C ASN A 23 -6.61 6.26 -1.17
N ALA A 24 -6.68 4.92 -1.16
CA ALA A 24 -7.73 4.18 -0.47
C ALA A 24 -7.76 4.51 1.03
N ILE A 25 -6.60 4.53 1.68
CA ILE A 25 -6.47 4.88 3.10
C ILE A 25 -6.90 6.34 3.36
N LYS A 26 -6.44 7.29 2.54
CA LYS A 26 -6.85 8.70 2.64
C LYS A 26 -8.35 8.90 2.42
N ASN A 27 -8.98 8.06 1.60
CA ASN A 27 -10.41 8.10 1.30
C ASN A 27 -11.28 7.37 2.33
N GLY A 28 -10.70 6.87 3.42
CA GLY A 28 -11.45 6.29 4.55
C GLY A 28 -11.33 4.77 4.71
N ALA A 29 -10.35 4.11 4.09
CA ALA A 29 -10.03 2.73 4.45
C ALA A 29 -9.31 2.70 5.81
N HIS A 30 -9.97 2.14 6.83
CA HIS A 30 -9.47 2.08 8.20
C HIS A 30 -9.11 0.66 8.65
N THR A 31 -9.45 -0.35 7.86
CA THR A 31 -9.14 -1.75 8.09
C THR A 31 -8.44 -2.38 6.88
N LEU A 32 -7.83 -3.55 7.07
CA LEU A 32 -7.26 -4.31 5.96
C LEU A 32 -8.33 -4.75 4.96
N ASP A 33 -9.52 -5.11 5.44
CA ASP A 33 -10.62 -5.51 4.58
C ASP A 33 -11.10 -4.35 3.70
N ASP A 34 -11.17 -3.12 4.24
CA ASP A 34 -11.47 -1.93 3.43
C ASP A 34 -10.46 -1.73 2.28
N ILE A 35 -9.17 -2.01 2.54
CA ILE A 35 -8.12 -1.93 1.52
C ILE A 35 -8.32 -3.04 0.47
N TYR A 36 -8.69 -4.24 0.90
CA TYR A 36 -8.94 -5.36 -0.01
C TYR A 36 -10.12 -5.06 -0.93
N ASP A 37 -11.22 -4.58 -0.38
CA ASP A 37 -12.44 -4.27 -1.11
C ASP A 37 -12.25 -3.10 -2.09
N SER A 38 -11.48 -2.09 -1.69
CA SER A 38 -11.26 -0.89 -2.52
C SER A 38 -10.17 -1.05 -3.58
N THR A 39 -9.18 -1.92 -3.37
CA THR A 39 -8.00 -2.01 -4.24
C THR A 39 -7.76 -3.38 -4.86
N TYR A 40 -8.44 -4.42 -4.39
CA TYR A 40 -8.16 -5.83 -4.65
C TYR A 40 -6.78 -6.32 -4.19
N ALA A 41 -5.95 -5.48 -3.57
CA ALA A 41 -4.70 -5.96 -2.97
C ALA A 41 -5.02 -6.97 -1.85
N GLY A 42 -4.12 -7.92 -1.60
CA GLY A 42 -4.29 -8.90 -0.52
C GLY A 42 -5.21 -10.09 -0.81
N VAL A 43 -6.03 -10.07 -1.86
CA VAL A 43 -6.98 -11.16 -2.20
C VAL A 43 -6.67 -11.89 -3.51
N GLY A 44 -5.49 -11.67 -4.09
CA GLY A 44 -5.06 -12.34 -5.34
C GLY A 44 -4.60 -13.79 -5.16
N PRO A 45 -4.38 -14.52 -6.28
CA PRO A 45 -4.05 -15.95 -6.30
C PRO A 45 -2.71 -16.31 -5.64
N CYS A 46 -1.86 -15.32 -5.35
CA CYS A 46 -0.61 -15.51 -4.62
C CYS A 46 -0.79 -15.69 -3.09
N GLY A 47 -2.04 -15.77 -2.59
CA GLY A 47 -2.33 -15.95 -1.17
C GLY A 47 -2.12 -14.70 -0.31
N GLY A 48 -2.04 -13.51 -0.92
CA GLY A 48 -1.96 -12.26 -0.17
C GLY A 48 -0.56 -11.94 0.39
N SER A 49 0.51 -12.32 -0.31
CA SER A 49 1.90 -12.02 0.11
C SER A 49 2.22 -10.53 0.35
N CYS A 50 1.40 -9.62 -0.15
CA CYS A 50 1.51 -8.17 0.11
C CYS A 50 0.88 -7.70 1.42
N ARG A 51 0.05 -8.51 2.10
CA ARG A 51 -0.70 -8.14 3.32
C ARG A 51 0.17 -7.56 4.45
N PRO A 52 1.36 -8.09 4.79
CA PRO A 52 2.19 -7.50 5.84
C PRO A 52 2.60 -6.04 5.55
N TYR A 53 2.81 -5.71 4.28
CA TYR A 53 3.14 -4.36 3.86
C TYR A 53 1.91 -3.44 3.86
N LEU A 54 0.72 -3.96 3.49
CA LEU A 54 -0.54 -3.23 3.61
C LEU A 54 -0.83 -2.86 5.07
N GLU A 55 -0.65 -3.81 5.99
CA GLU A 55 -0.84 -3.61 7.42
C GLU A 55 0.10 -2.53 7.96
N MET A 56 1.38 -2.59 7.57
CA MET A 56 2.37 -1.57 7.94
C MET A 56 1.98 -0.17 7.45
N LEU A 57 1.53 -0.03 6.19
CA LEU A 57 1.09 1.26 5.65
C LEU A 57 -0.13 1.81 6.38
N LEU A 58 -1.15 0.96 6.59
CA LEU A 58 -2.38 1.32 7.29
C LEU A 58 -2.06 1.76 8.72
N LYS A 59 -1.30 0.96 9.46
CA LYS A 59 -0.90 1.27 10.84
C LYS A 59 -0.12 2.59 10.91
N SER A 60 0.85 2.78 10.02
CA SER A 60 1.64 4.02 9.97
C SER A 60 0.76 5.24 9.77
N TYR A 61 -0.22 5.15 8.87
CA TYR A 61 -1.14 6.25 8.61
C TYR A 61 -2.11 6.50 9.78
N LEU A 62 -2.66 5.45 10.39
CA LEU A 62 -3.55 5.60 11.54
C LEU A 62 -2.82 6.20 12.75
N GLU A 63 -1.55 5.86 12.96
CA GLU A 63 -0.74 6.38 14.07
C GLU A 63 -0.16 7.78 13.82
N THR A 64 0.35 8.03 12.60
CA THR A 64 1.15 9.23 12.31
C THR A 64 0.54 10.17 11.27
N GLN A 65 -0.59 9.80 10.67
CA GLN A 65 -1.21 10.51 9.53
C GLN A 65 -0.23 10.71 8.35
N SER A 66 0.79 9.87 8.25
CA SER A 66 1.83 9.93 7.24
C SER A 66 2.20 8.53 6.75
N PHE A 67 2.67 8.45 5.51
CA PHE A 67 3.13 7.20 4.91
C PHE A 67 4.65 7.13 4.98
N PRO A 68 5.23 5.98 5.34
CA PRO A 68 6.67 5.82 5.32
C PRO A 68 7.18 5.96 3.88
N ASP A 69 8.20 6.81 3.68
CA ASP A 69 8.95 6.83 2.43
C ASP A 69 9.46 5.40 2.18
N ARG A 70 9.22 4.84 0.99
CA ARG A 70 9.91 3.62 0.60
C ARG A 70 11.39 3.93 0.46
N VAL A 71 12.12 3.77 1.55
CA VAL A 71 13.57 3.59 1.53
C VAL A 71 13.76 2.33 0.70
N ARG A 72 14.15 2.48 -0.56
CA ARG A 72 14.64 1.36 -1.36
C ARG A 72 15.67 0.65 -0.49
N PRO A 73 15.57 -0.67 -0.22
CA PRO A 73 16.73 -1.37 0.32
C PRO A 73 17.86 -1.07 -0.67
N LYS A 74 18.95 -0.45 -0.20
CA LYS A 74 20.15 -0.27 -1.01
C LYS A 74 20.51 -1.67 -1.48
N ARG A 75 20.30 -1.95 -2.77
CA ARG A 75 20.90 -3.12 -3.41
C ARG A 75 22.40 -2.93 -3.20
N LYS A 76 23.01 -3.79 -2.38
CA LYS A 76 24.47 -3.94 -2.39
C LYS A 76 24.88 -4.44 -3.77
#